data_AF-Q2VES9-F1
#
_entry.id   AF-Q2VES9-F1
#
_cell.length_a   1.000
_cell.length_b   1.000
_cell.length_c   1.000
_cell.angle_alpha   90.00
_cell.angle_beta   90.00
_cell.angle_gamma   90.00
#
_symmetry.space_group_name_H-M   'P 1'
#
loop_
_entity.id
_entity.type
_entity.pdbx_description
1 polymer ?
#
loop_
_entity_poly.entity_id
_entity_poly.type
_entity_poly.pdbx_seq_one_letter_code
_entity_poly.pdbx_strand_id
1 'polypeptide(L)'
;VDCAMVVEDAVNADIGANPSAEEAEEALEDAAVKVNNVVNSFRLQSTSFDKKSYLPYLKAYMKSVKKALQDAGKSEDEVKEFETKAQAYVKDTVLPNFKDWEFYTGSSMNPDGMVVLLNYREDGVTPYIVIWKHGLKEEKV
;
A
#
# COMPACT_ATOMS: atom_id res chain seq x y z
N VAL A 1 -6.87 3.68 -6.49
CA VAL A 1 -6.28 3.15 -7.75
C VAL A 1 -6.74 1.72 -7.85
N ASP A 2 -7.44 1.37 -8.91
CA ASP A 2 -7.89 -0.02 -9.10
C ASP A 2 -6.69 -0.90 -9.43
N CYS A 3 -6.70 -2.10 -8.87
CA CYS A 3 -5.66 -3.10 -9.05
C CYS A 3 -6.27 -4.34 -9.72
N ALA A 4 -5.42 -5.20 -10.26
CA ALA A 4 -5.83 -6.47 -10.83
C ALA A 4 -4.94 -7.60 -10.29
N MET A 5 -5.53 -8.76 -10.06
CA MET A 5 -4.78 -9.99 -9.83
C MET A 5 -4.31 -10.53 -11.18
N VAL A 6 -2.99 -10.60 -11.36
CA VAL A 6 -2.34 -11.07 -12.60
C VAL A 6 -1.54 -12.34 -12.32
N VAL A 7 -1.41 -13.21 -13.31
CA VAL A 7 -0.55 -14.38 -13.22
C VAL A 7 0.89 -13.94 -13.48
N GLU A 8 1.79 -14.24 -12.56
CA GLU A 8 3.23 -14.08 -12.76
C GLU A 8 3.76 -15.26 -13.59
N ASP A 9 4.39 -14.97 -14.72
CA ASP A 9 5.11 -15.98 -15.50
C ASP A 9 6.30 -16.49 -14.67
N ALA A 10 6.45 -17.81 -14.57
CA ALA A 10 7.37 -18.53 -13.66
C ALA A 10 8.88 -18.22 -13.83
N VAL A 11 9.25 -17.29 -14.71
CA VAL A 11 10.64 -16.99 -15.08
C VAL A 11 11.30 -15.94 -14.17
N ASN A 12 10.54 -15.26 -13.29
CA ASN A 12 11.07 -14.25 -12.37
C ASN A 12 11.03 -14.64 -10.89
N ALA A 13 10.66 -15.89 -10.60
CA ALA A 13 10.85 -16.46 -9.27
C ALA A 13 12.37 -16.56 -9.03
N ASP A 14 12.95 -15.55 -8.38
CA ASP A 14 14.27 -15.61 -7.76
C ASP A 14 14.19 -16.62 -6.61
N ILE A 15 14.12 -17.91 -6.96
CA ILE A 15 14.08 -19.01 -6.01
C ILE A 15 15.50 -19.12 -5.45
N GLY A 16 15.74 -18.37 -4.38
CA GLY A 16 16.90 -18.54 -3.52
C GLY A 16 17.06 -20.03 -3.21
N ALA A 17 18.05 -20.64 -3.85
CA ALA A 17 18.35 -22.04 -3.76
C ALA A 17 18.63 -22.42 -2.30
N ASN A 18 17.65 -23.03 -1.65
CA ASN A 18 17.87 -23.82 -0.44
C ASN A 18 17.77 -25.31 -0.83
N PRO A 19 18.89 -25.99 -1.09
CA PRO A 19 18.88 -27.41 -1.42
C PRO A 19 18.78 -28.21 -0.12
N SER A 20 17.56 -28.48 0.32
CA SER A 20 17.31 -29.59 1.24
C SER A 20 16.26 -30.48 0.59
N ALA A 21 16.76 -31.54 -0.04
CA ALA A 21 16.02 -32.66 -0.58
C ALA A 21 15.06 -33.24 0.48
N GLU A 22 13.83 -33.58 0.09
CA GLU A 22 13.33 -34.96 0.00
C GLU A 22 12.11 -34.98 -0.95
N GLU A 23 11.96 -36.08 -1.67
CA GLU A 23 11.06 -36.33 -2.81
C GLU A 23 9.57 -36.20 -2.49
N ALA A 24 8.81 -35.57 -3.39
CA ALA A 24 7.45 -35.96 -3.73
C ALA A 24 7.12 -35.41 -5.13
N GLU A 25 7.33 -36.26 -6.12
CA GLU A 25 6.92 -36.06 -7.51
C GLU A 25 5.42 -36.31 -7.62
N GLU A 26 4.60 -35.26 -7.57
CA GLU A 26 3.20 -35.27 -8.04
C GLU A 26 2.79 -33.86 -8.50
N ALA A 27 2.31 -33.76 -9.73
CA ALA A 27 1.62 -32.62 -10.37
C ALA A 27 2.45 -31.35 -10.67
N LEU A 28 3.16 -31.37 -11.81
CA LEU A 28 3.58 -30.18 -12.57
C LEU A 28 2.39 -29.51 -13.30
N GLU A 29 1.29 -29.26 -12.58
CA GLU A 29 0.23 -28.37 -13.08
C GLU A 29 0.32 -27.04 -12.32
N ASP A 30 0.62 -25.98 -13.08
CA ASP A 30 0.22 -24.61 -12.75
C ASP A 30 0.92 -23.92 -11.55
N ALA A 31 2.24 -23.77 -11.63
CA ALA A 31 3.02 -22.83 -10.80
C ALA A 31 2.70 -21.33 -11.11
N ALA A 32 1.50 -21.02 -11.59
CA ALA A 32 1.01 -19.68 -11.86
C ALA A 32 0.71 -18.95 -10.55
N VAL A 33 1.69 -18.20 -10.04
CA VAL A 33 1.50 -17.36 -8.85
C VAL A 33 0.66 -16.15 -9.24
N LYS A 34 -0.55 -16.03 -8.70
CA LYS A 34 -1.37 -14.82 -8.87
C LYS A 34 -0.91 -13.73 -7.91
N VAL A 35 -0.51 -12.59 -8.45
CA VAL A 35 -0.01 -11.42 -7.70
C VAL A 35 -0.84 -10.18 -8.02
N ASN A 36 -0.95 -9.26 -7.05
CA ASN A 36 -1.54 -7.95 -7.31
C ASN A 36 -0.57 -7.12 -8.15
N ASN A 37 -1.02 -6.66 -9.32
CA ASN A 37 -0.18 -5.96 -10.30
C ASN A 37 0.51 -4.71 -9.72
N VAL A 38 -0.17 -3.91 -8.90
CA VAL A 38 0.39 -2.68 -8.31
C VAL A 38 1.37 -3.03 -7.19
N VAL A 39 1.00 -3.94 -6.29
CA VAL A 39 1.91 -4.41 -5.23
C VAL A 39 3.19 -4.97 -5.83
N ASN A 40 3.08 -5.81 -6.86
CA ASN A 40 4.25 -6.43 -7.51
C ASN A 40 5.09 -5.42 -8.28
N SER A 41 4.47 -4.62 -9.15
CA SER A 41 5.19 -3.66 -10.01
C SER A 41 5.99 -2.63 -9.21
N PHE A 42 5.43 -2.16 -8.09
CA PHE A 42 6.09 -1.20 -7.21
C PHE A 42 6.86 -1.85 -6.06
N ARG A 43 6.96 -3.19 -6.03
CA ARG A 43 7.64 -4.00 -5.01
C ARG A 43 7.24 -3.59 -3.59
N LEU A 44 5.95 -3.35 -3.39
CA LEU A 44 5.41 -2.93 -2.10
C LEU A 44 5.60 -4.04 -1.06
N GLN A 45 6.00 -3.67 0.14
CA GLN A 45 6.28 -4.57 1.24
C GLN A 45 5.10 -4.55 2.21
N SER A 46 4.53 -5.72 2.51
CA SER A 46 3.47 -5.82 3.50
C SER A 46 3.97 -5.43 4.89
N THR A 47 3.11 -4.77 5.66
CA THR A 47 3.36 -4.43 7.06
C THR A 47 2.06 -4.61 7.84
N SER A 48 2.16 -4.55 9.17
CA SER A 48 1.00 -4.70 10.06
C SER A 48 0.96 -3.56 11.05
N PHE A 49 -0.24 -3.04 11.25
CA PHE A 49 -0.52 -2.07 12.29
C PHE A 49 -1.67 -2.56 13.16
N ASP A 50 -1.69 -2.09 14.40
CA ASP A 50 -2.91 -2.03 15.19
C ASP A 50 -3.43 -0.59 15.21
N LYS A 51 -4.67 -0.38 15.66
CA LYS A 51 -5.26 0.96 15.71
C LYS A 51 -4.44 1.94 16.57
N LYS A 52 -3.76 1.46 17.62
CA LYS A 52 -2.98 2.28 18.55
C LYS A 52 -1.65 2.70 17.94
N SER A 53 -1.03 1.87 17.09
CA SER A 53 0.20 2.19 16.37
C SER A 53 -0.03 2.95 15.07
N TYR A 54 -1.13 2.67 14.36
CA TYR A 54 -1.45 3.34 13.08
C TYR A 54 -1.77 4.82 13.25
N LEU A 55 -2.59 5.19 14.23
CA LEU A 55 -3.01 6.58 14.45
C LEU A 55 -1.84 7.56 14.70
N PRO A 56 -0.88 7.27 15.61
CA PRO A 56 0.27 8.15 15.79
C PRO A 56 1.18 8.17 14.57
N TYR A 57 1.40 7.02 13.91
CA TYR A 57 2.14 6.95 12.64
C TYR A 57 1.54 7.90 11.60
N LEU A 58 0.23 7.76 11.35
CA LEU A 58 -0.47 8.55 10.36
C LEU A 58 -0.45 10.03 10.72
N LYS A 59 -0.60 10.39 12.00
CA LYS A 59 -0.50 11.78 12.45
C LYS A 59 0.90 12.36 12.19
N ALA A 60 1.96 11.59 12.41
CA ALA A 60 3.33 12.02 12.10
C ALA A 60 3.52 12.22 10.59
N TYR A 61 3.07 11.27 9.79
CA TYR A 61 3.07 11.36 8.32
C TYR A 61 2.27 12.57 7.80
N MET A 62 1.07 12.83 8.33
CA MET A 62 0.25 13.99 7.92
C MET A 62 0.96 15.31 8.21
N LYS A 63 1.73 15.41 9.29
CA LYS A 63 2.55 16.59 9.59
C LYS A 63 3.70 16.76 8.60
N SER A 64 4.35 15.68 8.16
CA SER A 64 5.42 15.77 7.16
C SER A 64 4.87 16.22 5.80
N VAL A 65 3.70 15.70 5.40
CA VAL A 65 2.99 16.14 4.19
C VAL A 65 2.60 17.62 4.29
N LYS A 66 2.02 18.05 5.42
CA LYS A 66 1.69 19.46 5.65
C LYS A 66 2.90 20.37 5.47
N LYS A 67 4.03 20.02 6.08
CA LYS A 67 5.28 20.78 5.92
C LYS A 67 5.72 20.82 4.46
N ALA A 68 5.69 19.68 3.76
CA ALA A 68 6.04 19.61 2.35
C ALA A 68 5.13 20.47 1.44
N LEU A 69 3.83 20.54 1.73
CA LEU A 69 2.90 21.43 1.01
C LEU A 69 3.22 22.91 1.27
N GLN A 70 3.50 23.28 2.51
CA GLN A 70 3.89 24.65 2.87
C GLN A 70 5.21 25.05 2.21
N ASP A 71 6.21 24.17 2.25
CA ASP A 71 7.52 24.38 1.60
C ASP A 71 7.37 24.49 0.05
N ALA A 72 6.36 23.83 -0.53
CA ALA A 72 6.00 23.94 -1.94
C ALA A 72 5.16 25.19 -2.27
N GLY A 73 4.92 26.09 -1.31
CA GLY A 73 4.17 27.33 -1.52
C GLY A 73 2.65 27.14 -1.68
N LYS A 74 2.10 26.01 -1.21
CA LYS A 74 0.64 25.79 -1.22
C LYS A 74 -0.07 26.71 -0.23
N SER A 75 -1.28 27.11 -0.59
CA SER A 75 -2.09 28.00 0.26
C SER A 75 -2.48 27.33 1.58
N GLU A 76 -2.70 28.14 2.63
CA GLU A 76 -3.18 27.62 3.91
C GLU A 76 -4.54 26.92 3.77
N ASP A 77 -5.39 27.37 2.85
CA ASP A 77 -6.68 26.76 2.55
C ASP A 77 -6.52 25.36 1.93
N GLU A 78 -5.62 25.18 0.97
CA GLU A 78 -5.31 23.83 0.43
C GLU A 78 -4.79 22.89 1.53
N VAL A 79 -3.93 23.38 2.42
CA VAL A 79 -3.40 22.60 3.54
C VAL A 79 -4.50 22.20 4.53
N LYS A 80 -5.38 23.13 4.90
CA LYS A 80 -6.52 22.87 5.79
C LYS A 80 -7.53 21.92 5.17
N GLU A 81 -7.76 22.04 3.87
CA GLU A 81 -8.62 21.12 3.13
C GLU A 81 -8.08 19.69 3.21
N PHE A 82 -6.78 19.52 2.98
CA PHE A 82 -6.12 18.22 3.12
C PHE A 82 -6.26 17.65 4.54
N GLU A 83 -5.92 18.42 5.57
CA GLU A 83 -6.01 17.96 6.97
C GLU A 83 -7.44 17.50 7.31
N THR A 84 -8.43 18.28 6.90
CA THR A 84 -9.85 18.00 7.17
C THR A 84 -10.32 16.74 6.45
N LYS A 85 -10.07 16.64 5.14
CA LYS A 85 -10.48 15.47 4.33
C LYS A 85 -9.75 14.21 4.76
N ALA A 86 -8.46 14.30 5.09
CA ALA A 86 -7.69 13.16 5.59
C ALA A 86 -8.23 12.67 6.94
N GLN A 87 -8.53 13.58 7.87
CA GLN A 87 -9.11 13.22 9.17
C GLN A 87 -10.47 12.55 9.02
N ALA A 88 -11.35 13.10 8.16
CA ALA A 88 -12.66 12.51 7.88
C ALA A 88 -12.52 11.10 7.29
N TYR A 89 -11.69 10.93 6.26
CA TYR A 89 -11.46 9.63 5.63
C TYR A 89 -10.97 8.57 6.62
N VAL A 90 -10.03 8.92 7.49
CA VAL A 90 -9.52 7.99 8.51
C VAL A 90 -10.61 7.60 9.49
N LYS A 91 -11.37 8.58 9.98
CA LYS A 91 -12.40 8.36 10.99
C LYS A 91 -13.58 7.55 10.44
N ASP A 92 -14.02 7.88 9.23
CA ASP A 92 -15.28 7.41 8.68
C ASP A 92 -15.10 6.15 7.82
N THR A 93 -13.90 5.90 7.29
CA THR A 93 -13.63 4.79 6.37
C THR A 93 -12.59 3.81 6.89
N VAL A 94 -11.46 4.31 7.41
CA VAL A 94 -10.34 3.42 7.81
C VAL A 94 -10.57 2.77 9.17
N LEU A 95 -10.90 3.55 10.20
CA LEU A 95 -11.04 3.03 11.56
C LEU A 95 -12.20 2.03 11.77
N PRO A 96 -13.39 2.21 11.16
CA PRO A 96 -14.49 1.25 11.30
C PRO A 96 -14.12 -0.12 10.74
N ASN A 97 -13.47 -0.14 9.58
CA ASN A 97 -13.14 -1.35 8.82
C ASN A 97 -11.65 -1.72 8.93
N PHE A 98 -10.97 -1.30 10.02
CA PHE A 98 -9.50 -1.37 10.14
C PHE A 98 -8.92 -2.77 9.90
N LYS A 99 -9.67 -3.83 10.25
CA LYS A 99 -9.23 -5.22 10.07
C LYS A 99 -9.28 -5.69 8.62
N ASP A 100 -10.05 -5.01 7.78
CA ASP A 100 -10.23 -5.34 6.36
C ASP A 100 -9.17 -4.63 5.50
N TRP A 101 -8.42 -3.69 6.08
CA TRP A 101 -7.33 -3.00 5.41
C TRP A 101 -6.03 -3.79 5.53
N GLU A 102 -5.39 -3.99 4.39
CA GLU A 102 -4.01 -4.43 4.31
C GLU A 102 -3.09 -3.20 4.20
N PHE A 103 -1.95 -3.24 4.87
CA PHE A 103 -1.01 -2.12 4.94
C PHE A 103 0.28 -2.47 4.21
N TYR A 104 0.74 -1.54 3.37
CA TYR A 104 1.95 -1.72 2.58
C TYR A 104 2.87 -0.49 2.69
N THR A 105 4.16 -0.74 2.60
CA THR A 105 5.22 0.28 2.53
C THR A 105 5.98 0.16 1.21
N GLY A 106 6.70 1.21 0.82
CA GLY A 106 7.62 1.13 -0.32
C GLY A 106 8.80 0.22 -0.02
N SER A 107 9.56 -0.15 -1.05
CA SER A 107 10.74 -1.02 -0.95
C SER A 107 11.82 -0.52 0.03
N SER A 108 11.90 0.80 0.25
CA SER A 108 12.83 1.38 1.22
C SER A 108 12.41 1.21 2.68
N MET A 109 11.18 0.74 2.93
CA MET A 109 10.57 0.59 4.26
C MET A 109 10.75 1.82 5.16
N ASN A 110 10.67 3.02 4.58
CA ASN A 110 10.87 4.26 5.32
C ASN A 110 9.78 4.40 6.40
N PRO A 111 10.13 4.44 7.70
CA PRO A 111 9.15 4.55 8.78
C PRO A 111 8.42 5.90 8.83
N ASP A 112 8.90 6.91 8.09
CA ASP A 112 8.24 8.21 7.94
C ASP A 112 7.50 8.33 6.60
N GLY A 113 7.50 7.26 5.80
CA GLY A 113 6.95 7.23 4.45
C GLY A 113 5.43 7.08 4.39
N MET A 114 4.88 7.09 3.19
CA MET A 114 3.47 6.79 2.98
C MET A 114 3.20 5.29 3.22
N VAL A 115 2.17 4.99 4.01
CA VAL A 115 1.57 3.65 4.04
C VAL A 115 0.47 3.60 2.99
N VAL A 116 0.57 2.65 2.08
CA VAL A 116 -0.44 2.33 1.08
C VAL A 116 -1.46 1.41 1.72
N LEU A 117 -2.75 1.73 1.57
CA LEU A 117 -3.85 0.93 2.08
C LEU A 117 -4.43 0.12 0.93
N LEU A 118 -4.57 -1.20 1.09
CA LEU A 118 -5.24 -2.06 0.13
C LEU A 118 -6.53 -2.61 0.76
N ASN A 119 -7.59 -2.65 -0.03
CA ASN A 119 -8.84 -3.31 0.32
C ASN A 119 -9.54 -3.80 -0.96
N TYR A 120 -10.65 -4.50 -0.82
CA TYR A 120 -11.43 -5.06 -1.91
C TYR A 120 -12.77 -4.32 -2.01
N ARG A 121 -13.30 -4.23 -3.23
CA ARG A 121 -14.63 -3.65 -3.47
C ARG A 121 -15.72 -4.50 -2.81
N GLU A 122 -16.97 -4.05 -2.87
CA GLU A 122 -18.12 -4.78 -2.30
C GLU A 122 -18.31 -6.18 -2.92
N ASP A 123 -17.73 -6.44 -4.09
CA ASP A 123 -17.68 -7.77 -4.72
C ASP A 123 -16.71 -8.75 -4.03
N GLY A 124 -15.88 -8.26 -3.10
CA GLY A 124 -14.91 -9.05 -2.35
C GLY A 124 -13.70 -9.55 -3.16
N VAL A 125 -13.61 -9.23 -4.44
CA VAL A 125 -12.57 -9.80 -5.35
C VAL A 125 -11.80 -8.75 -6.13
N THR A 126 -12.34 -7.54 -6.29
CA THR A 126 -11.67 -6.47 -7.02
C THR A 126 -10.80 -5.65 -6.06
N PRO A 127 -9.45 -5.77 -6.11
CA PRO A 127 -8.58 -5.02 -5.21
C PRO A 127 -8.47 -3.56 -5.64
N TYR A 128 -8.33 -2.67 -4.67
CA TYR A 128 -7.96 -1.28 -4.90
C TYR A 128 -7.00 -0.81 -3.81
N ILE A 129 -6.13 0.12 -4.17
CA ILE A 129 -5.28 0.81 -3.20
C ILE A 129 -5.72 2.26 -3.01
N VAL A 130 -5.46 2.77 -1.81
CA VAL A 130 -5.65 4.16 -1.42
C VAL A 130 -4.32 4.75 -1.01
N ILE A 131 -4.03 5.90 -1.61
CA ILE A 131 -2.80 6.66 -1.43
C ILE A 131 -3.14 8.13 -1.23
N TRP A 132 -2.33 8.83 -0.45
CA TRP A 132 -2.53 10.24 -0.15
C TRP A 132 -1.99 11.09 -1.30
N LYS A 133 -2.87 11.64 -2.14
CA LYS A 133 -2.49 12.50 -3.29
C LYS A 133 -1.48 13.58 -2.91
N HIS A 134 -1.67 14.25 -1.78
CA HIS A 134 -0.80 15.34 -1.32
C HIS A 134 0.60 14.88 -0.89
N GLY A 135 0.80 13.57 -0.68
CA GLY A 135 2.11 12.98 -0.45
C GLY A 135 2.81 12.51 -1.72
N LEU A 136 2.26 12.79 -2.90
CA LEU A 136 2.84 12.42 -4.20
C LEU A 136 3.27 13.66 -4.97
N LYS A 137 4.31 13.51 -5.79
CA LYS A 137 4.70 14.47 -6.82
C LYS A 137 4.41 13.84 -8.17
N GLU A 138 3.80 14.59 -9.08
CA GLU A 138 3.60 14.14 -10.44
C GLU A 138 4.90 14.25 -11.24
N GLU A 139 5.17 13.26 -12.07
CA GLU A 139 6.24 13.27 -13.07
C GLU A 139 5.61 12.94 -14.41
N LYS A 140 5.82 13.80 -15.41
CA LYS A 140 5.37 13.55 -16.78
C LYS A 140 6.45 12.77 -17.51
N VAL A 141 6.05 11.68 -18.13
CA VAL A 141 6.88 10.84 -19.00
C VAL A 141 6.58 11.17 -20.45
#